data_AF-A0A3S0IIV9-F1
#
_entry.id   AF-A0A3S0IIV9-F1
#
_cell.length_a   1.000
_cell.length_b   1.000
_cell.length_c   1.000
_cell.angle_alpha   90.00
_cell.angle_beta   90.00
_cell.angle_gamma   90.00
#
_symmetry.space_group_name_H-M   'P 1'
#
loop_
_entity.id
_entity.type
_entity.pdbx_description
1 polymer ?
#
loop_
_entity_poly.entity_id
_entity_poly.type
_entity_poly.pdbx_seq_one_letter_code
_entity_poly.pdbx_strand_id
1 'polypeptide(L)' 'MKNPWLMCLCVLYIQKGLDPHTLSERYGVADAQISQQLNLLIEIKVVSKISIEYHYICPGELSIKIGV' A
#
# COMPACT_ATOMS: atom_id res chain seq x y z
N MET A 1 -14.19 -5.69 6.22
CA MET A 1 -14.87 -4.88 5.17
C MET A 1 -13.81 -4.11 4.40
N LYS A 2 -13.91 -4.02 3.06
CA LYS A 2 -13.03 -3.17 2.26
C LYS A 2 -13.33 -1.71 2.60
N ASN A 3 -12.31 -0.91 2.92
CA ASN A 3 -12.44 0.53 3.14
C ASN A 3 -11.64 1.26 2.04
N PRO A 4 -12.29 1.66 0.93
CA PRO A 4 -11.61 2.24 -0.22
C PRO A 4 -10.80 3.50 0.13
N TRP A 5 -11.31 4.34 1.03
CA TRP A 5 -10.64 5.56 1.46
C TRP A 5 -9.34 5.26 2.20
N LEU A 6 -9.38 4.30 3.13
CA LEU A 6 -8.18 3.88 3.85
C LEU A 6 -7.17 3.22 2.92
N MET A 7 -7.62 2.42 1.94
CA MET A 7 -6.73 1.88 0.91
C MET A 7 -6.04 2.98 0.11
N CYS A 8 -6.77 4.01 -0.33
CA CYS A 8 -6.19 5.15 -1.04
C CYS A 8 -5.15 5.89 -0.17
N LEU A 9 -5.43 6.11 1.11
CA LEU A 9 -4.49 6.74 2.04
C LEU A 9 -3.22 5.91 2.23
N CYS A 10 -3.35 4.60 2.42
CA CYS A 10 -2.19 3.71 2.49
C CYS A 10 -1.30 3.82 1.24
N VAL A 11 -1.90 3.78 0.04
CA VAL A 11 -1.16 3.91 -1.22
C VAL A 11 -0.45 5.27 -1.31
N LEU A 12 -1.14 6.37 -0.98
CA LEU A 12 -0.58 7.72 -1.03
C LEU A 12 0.63 7.87 -0.10
N TYR A 13 0.57 7.31 1.11
CA TYR A 13 1.67 7.37 2.06
C TYR A 13 2.88 6.59 1.53
N ILE A 14 2.66 5.38 1.02
CA ILE A 14 3.73 4.56 0.42
C ILE A 14 4.37 5.29 -0.77
N GLN A 15 3.58 5.89 -1.66
CA GLN A 15 4.07 6.67 -2.80
C GLN A 15 4.93 7.87 -2.39
N LYS A 16 4.71 8.40 -1.18
CA LYS A 16 5.49 9.49 -0.59
C LYS A 16 6.68 9.00 0.24
N GLY A 17 6.93 7.69 0.28
CA GLY A 17 7.98 7.08 1.10
C GLY A 17 7.67 7.11 2.60
N LEU A 18 6.39 7.21 2.97
CA LEU A 18 5.93 7.24 4.35
C LEU A 18 5.37 5.89 4.77
N ASP A 19 5.53 5.55 6.05
CA ASP A 19 4.90 4.37 6.65
C ASP A 19 3.38 4.59 6.80
N PRO A 20 2.53 3.75 6.21
CA PRO A 20 1.08 3.78 6.40
C PRO A 20 0.61 3.70 7.84
N HIS A 21 1.40 3.12 8.75
CA HIS A 21 1.05 3.04 10.18
C HIS A 21 0.99 4.42 10.85
N THR A 22 1.62 5.45 10.28
CA THR A 22 1.46 6.84 10.72
C THR A 22 0.02 7.37 10.56
N LEU A 23 -0.84 6.68 9.80
CA LEU A 23 -2.29 6.97 9.76
C LEU A 23 -2.98 6.69 11.10
N SER A 24 -2.43 5.76 11.91
CA SER A 24 -2.96 5.45 13.24
C SER A 24 -2.90 6.66 14.16
N GLU A 25 -1.73 7.30 14.25
CA GLU A 25 -1.51 8.48 15.08
C GLU A 25 -2.29 9.70 14.56
N ARG A 26 -2.33 9.91 13.23
CA ARG A 26 -2.95 11.11 12.64
C ARG A 26 -4.47 11.08 12.58
N TYR A 27 -5.05 9.89 12.39
CA TYR A 27 -6.48 9.76 12.08
C TYR A 27 -7.19 8.78 13.01
N GLY A 28 -6.51 8.25 14.03
CA GLY A 28 -7.09 7.31 15.00
C GLY A 28 -7.50 5.97 14.39
N VAL A 29 -6.88 5.58 13.27
CA VAL A 29 -7.19 4.32 12.59
C VAL A 29 -6.40 3.18 13.25
N ALA A 30 -7.08 2.13 13.70
CA ALA A 30 -6.38 1.02 14.34
C ALA A 30 -5.40 0.33 13.37
N ASP A 31 -4.20 -0.02 13.84
CA ASP A 31 -3.17 -0.71 13.03
C ASP A 31 -3.67 -2.01 12.40
N ALA A 32 -4.58 -2.72 13.07
CA ALA A 32 -5.23 -3.89 12.51
C ALA A 32 -6.03 -3.57 11.23
N GLN A 33 -6.70 -2.42 11.16
CA GLN A 33 -7.46 -2.00 9.98
C GLN A 33 -6.52 -1.59 8.84
N ILE A 34 -5.43 -0.89 9.16
CA ILE A 34 -4.37 -0.52 8.20
C ILE A 34 -3.74 -1.80 7.61
N SER A 35 -3.38 -2.74 8.48
CA SER A 35 -2.79 -4.04 8.09
C SER A 35 -3.72 -4.83 7.18
N GLN A 36 -5.02 -4.86 7.47
CA GLN A 36 -6.02 -5.48 6.60
C GLN A 36 -6.05 -4.82 5.20
N GLN A 37 -5.99 -3.49 5.12
CA GLN A 37 -5.98 -2.81 3.82
C GLN A 37 -4.67 -3.05 3.05
N LEU A 38 -3.53 -3.06 3.74
CA LEU A 38 -2.22 -3.33 3.13
C LEU A 38 -2.15 -4.76 2.57
N ASN A 39 -2.67 -5.75 3.29
CA ASN A 39 -2.76 -7.12 2.80
C ASN A 39 -3.61 -7.22 1.52
N LEU A 40 -4.74 -6.51 1.47
CA LEU A 40 -5.56 -6.44 0.25
C LEU A 40 -4.82 -5.78 -0.90
N LEU A 41 -4.09 -4.68 -0.65
CA LEU A 41 -3.29 -3.98 -1.65
C LEU A 41 -2.15 -4.85 -2.21
N ILE A 42 -1.55 -5.70 -1.37
CA ILE A 42 -0.56 -6.70 -1.77
C ILE A 42 -1.18 -7.80 -2.63
N GLU A 43 -2.34 -8.32 -2.21
CA GLU A 43 -3.08 -9.34 -2.95
C GLU A 43 -3.41 -8.89 -4.38
N ILE A 44 -3.85 -7.64 -4.53
CA ILE A 44 -4.16 -7.05 -5.85
C ILE A 44 -2.93 -6.44 -6.56
N LYS A 45 -1.72 -6.64 -6.03
CA LYS A 45 -0.44 -6.21 -6.62
C LYS A 45 -0.32 -4.70 -6.87
N VAL A 46 -0.91 -3.89 -5.99
CA VAL A 46 -0.71 -2.42 -5.97
C VAL A 46 0.45 -2.02 -5.06
N VAL A 47 0.73 -2.83 -4.04
CA VAL A 47 1.83 -2.64 -3.09
C VAL A 47 2.62 -3.95 -2.98
N SER A 48 3.93 -3.90 -2.83
CA SER A 48 4.75 -5.03 -2.37
C SER A 48 5.25 -4.76 -0.96
N LYS A 49 5.55 -5.83 -0.21
CA LYS A 49 6.23 -5.76 1.09
C LYS A 49 7.57 -6.46 0.98
N ILE A 50 8.65 -5.73 1.28
CA ILE A 50 10.00 -6.27 1.31
C ILE A 50 10.52 -6.08 2.74
N SER A 51 10.70 -7.18 3.46
CA SER A 51 11.00 -7.15 4.90
C SER A 51 9.94 -6.36 5.69
N ILE A 52 10.28 -5.17 6.17
CA ILE A 52 9.39 -4.28 6.94
C ILE A 52 8.86 -3.10 6.12
N GLU A 53 9.35 -2.91 4.89
CA GLU A 53 9.02 -1.77 4.04
C GLU A 53 7.92 -2.11 3.04
N TYR A 54 7.07 -1.12 2.75
CA TYR A 54 6.05 -1.20 1.71
C TYR A 54 6.49 -0.37 0.52
N HIS A 55 6.34 -0.93 -0.69
CA HIS A 55 6.68 -0.24 -1.94
C HIS A 55 5.46 -0.19 -2.85
N TYR A 56 5.20 0.97 -3.44
CA TYR A 56 4.14 1.12 -4.43
C TYR A 56 4.56 0.48 -5.75
N ILE A 57 3.69 -0.33 -6.33
CA ILE A 57 3.88 -0.92 -7.65
C ILE A 57 3.15 -0.03 -8.65
N CYS A 58 3.89 0.61 -9.56
CA CYS A 58 3.26 1.44 -10.59
C CYS A 58 2.48 0.54 -11.58
N PRO A 59 1.17 0.77 -11.79
CA PRO A 59 0.39 0.08 -12.82
C PRO A 59 0.91 0.52 -14.20
N GLY A 60 1.92 -0.20 -14.69
CA GLY A 60 2.67 0.08 -15.90
C GLY A 60 4.05 -0.61 -15.90
N GLU A 61 4.68 -0.79 -14.74
CA GLU A 61 5.97 -1.50 -14.61
C GLU A 61 5.83 -3.02 -14.78
N LEU A 62 4.61 -3.56 -14.64
CA LEU A 62 4.30 -4.96 -14.98
C LEU A 62 4.24 -5.23 -16.48
N SER A 63 4.35 -4.20 -17.34
CA SER A 63 4.11 -4.31 -18.78
C SER A 63 5.22 -3.71 -19.63
N ILE A 64 6.49 -3.91 -19.26
CA ILE A 64 7.59 -3.80 -20.23
C ILE A 64 8.64 -4.90 -19.94
N LYS A 65 8.35 -6.14 -20.34
CA LYS A 65 9.40 -7.01 -20.88
C LYS A 65 9.50 -6.68 -22.37
N ILE A 66 10.27 -5.65 -22.74
CA ILE A 66 10.73 -5.57 -24.13
C ILE A 66 11.67 -6.76 -24.28
N GLY A 67 11.27 -7.72 -25.12
CA GLY A 67 12.23 -8.69 -25.64
C GLY A 67 13.31 -7.91 -26.36
N VAL A 68 14.53 -7.99 -25.84
CA VAL A 68 15.75 -7.73 -26.60
C VAL A 68 16.48 -9.05 -26.67
#